data_AF-T1C5R1-F1
#
_entry.id   AF-T1C5R1-F1
#
_cell.length_a   1.000
_cell.length_b   1.000
_cell.length_c   1.000
_cell.angle_alpha   90.00
_cell.angle_beta   90.00
_cell.angle_gamma   90.00
#
_symmetry.space_group_name_H-M   'P 1'
#
loop_
_entity.id
_entity.type
_entity.pdbx_description
1 polymer ?
#
loop_
_entity_poly.entity_id
_entity_poly.type
_entity_poly.pdbx_seq_one_letter_code
_entity_poly.pdbx_strand_id
1 'polypeptide(L)'
;MTRAVVEVEKDSAEGRVSFFQDERTRKVLLLDLVYLDESASNVSPAFRKANPLIGWDRMSALRNQGIVHSYTEIDLEDVWAFIRDEVPRIGQRLRRARFPKG
;
A
#
# COMPACT_ATOMS: atom_id res chain seq x y z
N MET A 1 -1.26 4.14 8.71
CA MET A 1 -0.26 4.06 7.63
C MET A 1 0.88 3.10 7.96
N THR A 2 1.75 3.39 8.93
CA THR A 2 2.89 2.49 9.26
C THR A 2 2.46 1.07 9.61
N ARG A 3 1.37 0.92 10.37
CA ARG A 3 0.77 -0.39 10.67
C ARG A 3 0.36 -1.14 9.41
N ALA A 4 -0.40 -0.51 8.51
CA ALA A 4 -0.86 -1.14 7.27
C ALA A 4 0.31 -1.63 6.41
N VAL A 5 1.40 -0.85 6.30
CA VAL A 5 2.61 -1.31 5.60
C VAL A 5 3.21 -2.57 6.23
N VAL A 6 3.27 -2.62 7.56
CA VAL A 6 3.82 -3.79 8.29
C VAL A 6 2.94 -5.03 8.10
N GLU A 7 1.61 -4.89 8.14
CA GLU A 7 0.69 -6.03 7.92
C GLU A 7 0.82 -6.54 6.47
N VAL A 8 0.87 -5.65 5.46
CA VAL A 8 1.10 -6.08 4.06
C VAL A 8 2.45 -6.78 3.90
N GLU A 9 3.53 -6.25 4.49
CA GLU A 9 4.86 -6.89 4.44
C GLU A 9 4.85 -8.27 5.09
N LYS A 10 4.12 -8.43 6.20
CA LYS A 10 4.00 -9.70 6.94
C LYS A 10 3.19 -10.73 6.17
N ASP A 11 2.00 -10.34 5.70
CA ASP A 11 1.05 -11.27 5.10
C ASP A 11 1.43 -11.64 3.66
N SER A 12 2.31 -10.85 3.02
CA SER A 12 2.90 -11.18 1.72
C SER A 12 4.15 -12.07 1.82
N ALA A 13 4.63 -12.38 3.04
CA ALA A 13 5.82 -13.21 3.25
C ALA A 13 5.65 -14.66 2.74
N GLU A 14 4.42 -15.15 2.66
CA GLU A 14 4.09 -16.45 2.07
C GLU A 14 4.31 -16.48 0.54
N GLY A 15 4.48 -15.31 -0.06
CA GLY A 15 4.90 -15.15 -1.43
C GLY A 15 3.78 -15.22 -2.45
N ARG A 16 4.20 -15.10 -3.71
CA ARG A 16 3.30 -14.95 -4.86
C ARG A 16 2.34 -16.12 -5.01
N VAL A 17 2.82 -17.35 -4.83
CA VAL A 17 1.98 -18.55 -5.01
C VAL A 17 0.80 -18.51 -4.05
N SER A 18 1.03 -18.20 -2.76
CA SER A 18 -0.04 -18.06 -1.76
C SER A 18 -1.03 -16.95 -2.15
N PHE A 19 -0.56 -15.79 -2.60
CA PHE A 19 -1.44 -14.71 -3.04
C PHE A 19 -2.39 -15.09 -4.20
N PHE A 20 -1.96 -15.93 -5.16
CA PHE A 20 -2.82 -16.33 -6.28
C PHE A 20 -3.70 -17.55 -5.95
N GLN A 21 -3.25 -18.45 -5.08
CA GLN A 21 -3.90 -19.74 -4.83
C GLN A 21 -4.74 -19.77 -3.53
N ASP A 22 -4.40 -18.95 -2.55
CA ASP A 22 -5.15 -18.83 -1.29
C ASP A 22 -6.02 -17.57 -1.31
N GLU A 23 -7.33 -17.78 -1.42
CA GLU A 23 -8.33 -16.71 -1.40
C GLU A 23 -8.31 -15.93 -0.08
N ARG A 24 -8.01 -16.57 1.05
CA ARG A 24 -7.93 -15.91 2.36
C ARG A 24 -6.74 -14.97 2.40
N THR A 25 -5.55 -15.43 2.02
CA THR A 25 -4.34 -14.61 1.94
C THR A 25 -4.55 -13.44 1.00
N ARG A 26 -5.15 -13.67 -0.18
CA ARG A 26 -5.50 -12.61 -1.12
C ARG A 26 -6.45 -11.57 -0.51
N LYS A 27 -7.52 -12.01 0.16
CA LYS A 27 -8.50 -11.09 0.79
C LYS A 27 -7.87 -10.24 1.88
N VAL A 28 -7.01 -10.83 2.72
CA VAL A 28 -6.30 -10.10 3.77
C VAL A 28 -5.38 -9.04 3.16
N LEU A 29 -4.56 -9.41 2.18
CA LEU A 29 -3.67 -8.47 1.50
C LEU A 29 -4.42 -7.34 0.79
N LEU A 30 -5.54 -7.64 0.13
CA LEU A 30 -6.38 -6.61 -0.49
C LEU A 30 -6.97 -5.65 0.56
N LEU A 31 -7.43 -6.17 1.70
CA LEU A 31 -7.94 -5.35 2.80
C LEU A 31 -6.87 -4.43 3.37
N ASP A 32 -5.65 -4.92 3.57
CA ASP A 32 -4.56 -4.10 4.10
C ASP A 32 -4.12 -3.00 3.12
N LEU A 33 -4.22 -3.24 1.80
CA LEU A 33 -4.04 -2.21 0.78
C LEU A 33 -5.12 -1.12 0.87
N VAL A 34 -6.37 -1.46 1.18
CA VAL A 34 -7.42 -0.44 1.46
C VAL A 34 -7.03 0.40 2.66
N TYR A 35 -6.58 -0.23 3.76
CA TYR A 35 -6.15 0.50 4.95
C TYR A 35 -4.92 1.39 4.71
N LEU A 36 -4.03 0.97 3.81
CA LEU A 36 -2.90 1.79 3.36
C LEU A 36 -3.39 3.03 2.61
N ASP A 37 -4.31 2.89 1.66
CA ASP A 37 -4.89 4.00 0.90
C ASP A 37 -5.66 4.99 1.80
N GLU A 38 -6.54 4.47 2.67
CA GLU A 38 -7.30 5.29 3.61
C GLU A 38 -6.37 6.07 4.55
N SER A 39 -5.35 5.39 5.07
CA SER A 39 -4.33 6.03 5.90
C SER A 39 -3.56 7.11 5.16
N ALA A 40 -3.18 6.85 3.90
CA ALA A 40 -2.45 7.81 3.08
C ALA A 40 -3.32 9.04 2.79
N SER A 41 -4.61 8.86 2.50
CA SER A 41 -5.60 9.91 2.27
C SER A 41 -5.73 10.87 3.45
N ASN A 42 -5.60 10.37 4.68
CA ASN A 42 -5.68 11.17 5.91
C ASN A 42 -4.38 11.94 6.26
N VAL A 43 -3.28 11.75 5.52
CA VAL A 43 -2.03 12.48 5.78
C VAL A 43 -2.13 13.94 5.38
N SER A 44 -1.75 14.86 6.27
CA SER A 44 -1.85 16.30 6.05
C SER A 44 -1.02 16.79 4.85
N PRO A 45 -1.49 17.81 4.11
CA PRO A 45 -0.75 18.37 2.97
C PRO A 45 0.67 18.85 3.33
N ALA A 46 0.83 19.44 4.51
CA ALA A 46 2.14 19.90 5.00
C ALA A 46 3.13 18.74 5.17
N PHE A 47 2.68 17.62 5.74
CA PHE A 47 3.51 16.42 5.88
C PHE A 47 3.84 15.80 4.52
N ARG A 48 2.86 15.74 3.60
CA ARG A 48 3.10 15.23 2.24
C ARG A 48 4.14 16.07 1.50
N LYS A 49 4.02 17.40 1.57
CA LYS A 49 4.95 18.35 0.97
C LYS A 49 6.35 18.26 1.57
N ALA A 50 6.47 18.00 2.87
CA ALA A 50 7.75 17.79 3.54
C ALA A 50 8.41 16.45 3.17
N ASN A 51 7.65 15.49 2.65
CA ASN A 51 8.10 14.12 2.35
C ASN A 51 7.65 13.63 0.96
N PRO A 52 8.01 14.33 -0.13
CA PRO A 52 7.52 13.99 -1.48
C PRO A 52 8.01 12.61 -1.95
N LEU A 53 9.16 12.16 -1.45
CA LEU A 53 9.78 10.89 -1.84
C LEU A 53 9.00 9.66 -1.37
N ILE A 54 8.04 9.79 -0.44
CA ILE A 54 7.23 8.64 0.02
C ILE A 54 6.44 8.02 -1.15
N GLY A 55 6.05 8.80 -2.16
CA GLY A 55 5.25 8.32 -3.29
C GLY A 55 3.76 8.37 -2.99
N TRP A 56 3.26 9.49 -2.48
CA TRP A 56 1.84 9.70 -2.16
C TRP A 56 0.92 9.38 -3.33
N ASP A 57 1.31 9.78 -4.54
CA ASP A 57 0.53 9.53 -5.76
C ASP A 57 0.45 8.04 -6.10
N ARG A 58 1.47 7.24 -5.74
CA ARG A 58 1.47 5.79 -5.91
C ARG A 58 0.47 5.11 -4.97
N MET A 59 0.33 5.59 -3.74
CA MET A 59 -0.69 5.09 -2.82
C MET A 59 -2.09 5.49 -3.30
N SER A 60 -2.29 6.73 -3.78
CA SER A 60 -3.57 7.15 -4.34
C SER A 60 -3.95 6.42 -5.64
N ALA A 61 -2.99 5.81 -6.34
CA ALA A 61 -3.26 4.95 -7.49
C ALA A 61 -4.02 3.67 -7.11
N LEU A 62 -3.92 3.19 -5.85
CA LEU A 62 -4.70 2.04 -5.37
C LEU A 62 -6.21 2.27 -5.50
N ARG A 63 -6.65 3.52 -5.31
CA ARG A 63 -8.04 3.96 -5.48
C ARG A 63 -8.39 4.31 -6.92
N ASN A 64 -7.49 4.99 -7.64
CA ASN A 64 -7.78 5.58 -8.95
C ASN A 64 -7.56 4.64 -10.15
N GLN A 65 -6.76 3.57 -10.00
CA GLN A 65 -6.46 2.61 -11.07
C GLN A 65 -7.22 1.28 -10.93
N GLY A 66 -8.24 1.20 -10.07
CA GLY A 66 -9.08 0.01 -9.95
C GLY A 66 -8.46 -1.17 -9.22
N ILE A 67 -7.29 -1.00 -8.57
CA ILE A 67 -6.58 -2.08 -7.84
C ILE A 67 -7.42 -2.64 -6.67
N VAL A 68 -8.37 -1.88 -6.11
CA VAL A 68 -9.25 -2.39 -5.03
C VAL A 68 -10.73 -1.98 -5.16
N HIS A 69 -11.13 -1.19 -6.15
CA HIS A 69 -12.45 -0.54 -6.12
C HIS A 69 -13.61 -1.33 -6.76
N SER A 70 -13.33 -2.41 -7.49
CA SER A 70 -14.38 -3.23 -8.10
C SER A 70 -13.93 -4.67 -8.11
N TYR A 71 -14.55 -5.56 -7.34
CA TYR A 71 -14.30 -7.01 -7.33
C TYR A 71 -14.44 -7.70 -8.71
N THR A 72 -14.74 -6.96 -9.78
CA THR A 72 -14.97 -7.45 -11.14
C THR A 72 -13.75 -7.33 -12.07
N GLU A 73 -12.79 -6.42 -11.83
CA GLU A 73 -11.68 -6.15 -12.78
C GLU A 73 -10.36 -5.73 -12.08
N ILE A 74 -10.02 -6.34 -10.94
CA ILE A 74 -8.71 -6.13 -10.32
C ILE A 74 -7.68 -7.00 -11.06
N ASP A 75 -6.67 -6.39 -11.67
CA ASP A 75 -5.51 -7.11 -12.17
C ASP A 75 -4.63 -7.55 -10.99
N LEU A 76 -4.72 -8.83 -10.63
CA LEU A 76 -3.94 -9.43 -9.55
C LEU A 76 -2.42 -9.38 -9.80
N GLU A 77 -1.98 -9.25 -11.06
CA GLU A 77 -0.57 -9.05 -11.38
C GLU A 77 -0.08 -7.69 -10.93
N ASP A 78 -0.84 -6.64 -11.22
CA ASP A 78 -0.51 -5.27 -10.81
C ASP A 78 -0.57 -5.13 -9.29
N VAL A 79 -1.54 -5.77 -8.63
CA VAL A 79 -1.64 -5.81 -7.16
C VAL A 79 -0.39 -6.45 -6.58
N TRP A 80 0.00 -7.62 -7.09
CA TRP A 80 1.18 -8.33 -6.61
C TRP A 80 2.47 -7.53 -6.86
N ALA A 81 2.59 -6.89 -8.02
CA ALA A 81 3.72 -6.01 -8.33
C ALA A 81 3.81 -4.84 -7.35
N PHE A 82 2.68 -4.21 -7.01
CA PHE A 82 2.62 -3.15 -6.01
C PHE A 82 3.04 -3.64 -4.61
N ILE A 83 2.51 -4.79 -4.17
CA ILE A 83 2.86 -5.41 -2.88
C ILE A 83 4.35 -5.72 -2.82
N ARG A 84 4.91 -6.31 -3.88
CA ARG A 84 6.32 -6.71 -3.92
C ARG A 84 7.27 -5.50 -3.98
N ASP A 85 6.97 -4.52 -4.82
CA ASP A 85 7.94 -3.49 -5.19
C ASP A 85 7.72 -2.15 -4.48
N GLU A 86 6.48 -1.71 -4.35
CA GLU A 86 6.16 -0.37 -3.87
C GLU A 86 5.96 -0.34 -2.35
N VAL A 87 5.30 -1.34 -1.76
CA VAL A 87 5.05 -1.37 -0.31
C VAL A 87 6.34 -1.34 0.51
N PRO A 88 7.39 -2.14 0.22
CA PRO A 88 8.65 -2.06 0.97
C PRO A 88 9.36 -0.71 0.82
N ARG A 89 9.26 -0.09 -0.38
CA ARG A 89 9.81 1.25 -0.64
C ARG A 89 9.10 2.29 0.21
N ILE A 90 7.77 2.27 0.23
CA ILE A 90 6.95 3.15 1.07
C ILE A 90 7.35 2.97 2.54
N GLY A 91 7.47 1.74 3.03
CA GLY A 91 7.92 1.45 4.39
C GLY A 91 9.29 2.04 4.72
N GLN A 92 10.26 1.88 3.83
CA GLN A 92 11.60 2.47 4.00
C GLN A 92 11.57 4.00 4.03
N ARG A 93 10.77 4.62 3.16
CA ARG A 93 10.64 6.08 3.06
C ARG A 93 9.92 6.65 4.28
N LEU A 94 8.90 5.97 4.79
CA LEU A 94 8.21 6.34 6.03
C LEU A 94 9.13 6.32 7.25
N ARG A 95 10.01 5.32 7.36
CA ARG A 95 11.03 5.25 8.43
C ARG A 95 12.01 6.43 8.41
N ARG A 96 12.16 7.10 7.26
CA ARG A 96 13.06 8.26 7.06
C ARG A 96 12.30 9.59 6.97
N ALA A 97 11.00 9.60 7.25
CA ALA A 97 10.17 10.77 7.07
C ALA A 97 10.57 11.90 8.04
N ARG A 98 10.56 13.13 7.51
CA ARG A 98 10.78 14.37 8.25
C ARG A 98 9.45 14.90 8.73
N PHE A 99 9.35 15.20 10.01
CA PHE A 99 8.18 15.88 10.56
C PHE A 99 8.40 17.39 10.40
N PRO A 100 7.53 18.10 9.65
CA PRO A 100 7.61 19.55 9.60
C PRO A 100 7.46 20.09 11.03
N LYS A 101 8.35 21.01 11.42
CA LYS A 101 8.14 21.78 12.64
C LYS A 101 6.97 22.72 12.36
N GLY A 102 6.02 22.77 13.31
CA GLY A 102 4.85 23.62 13.26
C GLY A 102 5.19 25.09 13.12
#